data_AF-A0A2X1J5F5-F1
#
_entry.id   AF-A0A2X1J5F5-F1
#
_cell.length_a   1.000
_cell.length_b   1.000
_cell.length_c   1.000
_cell.angle_alpha   90.00
_cell.angle_beta   90.00
_cell.angle_gamma   90.00
#
_symmetry.space_group_name_H-M   'P 1'
#
loop_
_entity.id
_entity.type
_entity.pdbx_description
1 polymer ?
#
loop_
_entity_poly.entity_id
_entity_poly.type
_entity_poly.pdbx_seq_one_letter_code
_entity_poly.pdbx_strand_id
1 'polypeptide(L)'
;MQQTLEQGFNIARNAALLAEVPHSVPAVTVNRLCGSSMQALHDAARMIMTGDAQACLVGGVEHMGHVPMSHGVDFHPGLSRNVAKAAA
;
A
#
# COMPACT_ATOMS: atom_id res chain seq x y z
N MET A 1 -4.01 -5.41 -6.47
CA MET A 1 -2.60 -5.08 -6.23
C MET A 1 -2.25 -5.55 -4.83
N GLN A 2 -1.48 -6.63 -4.74
CA GLN A 2 -0.96 -7.12 -3.48
C GLN A 2 0.51 -6.72 -3.42
N GLN A 3 0.91 -6.11 -2.31
CA GLN A 3 2.30 -5.78 -2.03
C GLN A 3 3.05 -7.09 -1.77
N THR A 4 3.79 -7.54 -2.78
CA THR A 4 4.48 -8.85 -2.83
C THR A 4 5.91 -8.65 -3.31
N LEU A 5 6.74 -9.70 -3.18
CA LEU A 5 8.16 -9.66 -3.56
C LEU A 5 8.88 -8.48 -2.89
N GLU A 6 9.61 -7.66 -3.63
CA GLU A 6 10.34 -6.51 -3.11
C GLU A 6 9.44 -5.38 -2.61
N GLN A 7 8.16 -5.37 -3.03
CA GLN A 7 7.14 -4.47 -2.50
C GLN A 7 6.42 -5.06 -1.27
N GLY A 8 6.70 -6.32 -0.92
CA GLY A 8 6.16 -7.00 0.25
C GLY A 8 6.83 -6.59 1.57
N PHE A 9 6.46 -7.30 2.64
CA PHE A 9 7.07 -7.16 3.98
C PHE A 9 7.12 -5.71 4.50
N ASN A 10 6.01 -4.96 4.31
CA ASN A 10 5.87 -3.56 4.69
C ASN A 10 6.91 -2.63 4.03
N ILE A 11 6.78 -2.40 2.71
CA ILE A 11 7.67 -1.52 1.94
C ILE A 11 7.81 -0.12 2.53
N ALA A 12 6.78 0.43 3.19
CA ALA A 12 6.91 1.72 3.88
C ALA A 12 8.01 1.70 4.95
N ARG A 13 8.13 0.60 5.71
CA ARG A 13 9.19 0.44 6.71
C ARG A 13 10.54 0.16 6.08
N ASN A 14 10.59 -0.72 5.07
CA ASN A 14 11.84 -1.06 4.40
C ASN A 14 12.46 0.19 3.72
N ALA A 15 11.63 0.98 3.04
CA ALA A 15 12.05 2.24 2.42
C ALA A 15 12.53 3.27 3.45
N ALA A 16 11.83 3.42 4.58
CA ALA A 16 12.24 4.34 5.64
C ALA A 16 13.62 3.96 6.22
N LEU A 17 13.87 2.68 6.46
CA LEU A 17 15.16 2.20 6.97
C LEU A 17 16.28 2.38 5.94
N LEU A 18 16.02 2.11 4.66
CA LEU A 18 16.97 2.35 3.56
C LEU A 18 17.29 3.84 3.38
N ALA A 19 16.34 4.72 3.67
CA ALA A 19 16.51 6.17 3.66
C ALA A 19 17.06 6.74 4.98
N GLU A 20 17.56 5.87 5.88
CA GLU A 20 18.16 6.24 7.16
C GLU A 20 17.24 7.05 8.10
N VAL A 21 15.92 6.88 7.95
CA VAL A 21 14.95 7.42 8.91
C VAL A 21 15.17 6.71 10.25
N PRO A 22 15.18 7.43 11.40
CA PRO A 22 15.40 6.82 12.70
C PRO A 22 14.47 5.63 12.94
N HIS A 23 15.02 4.53 13.46
CA HIS A 23 14.28 3.29 13.69
C HIS A 23 13.12 3.46 14.69
N SER A 24 13.10 4.52 15.50
CA SER A 24 12.00 4.90 16.38
C SER A 24 10.76 5.43 15.63
N VAL A 25 10.89 5.90 14.39
CA VAL A 25 9.76 6.38 13.57
C VAL A 25 9.01 5.16 13.00
N PRO A 26 7.70 4.98 13.28
CA PRO A 26 6.93 3.87 12.73
C PRO A 26 6.60 4.10 11.24
N ALA A 27 6.30 3.03 10.52
CA ALA A 27 5.86 3.09 9.13
C ALA A 27 4.92 1.93 8.79
N VAL A 28 3.92 2.18 7.95
CA VAL A 28 2.90 1.19 7.56
C VAL A 28 2.59 1.29 6.07
N THR A 29 2.41 0.15 5.44
CA THR A 29 1.97 0.05 4.05
C THR A 29 0.45 -0.09 4.01
N VAL A 30 -0.22 0.75 3.23
CA VAL A 30 -1.68 0.80 3.11
C VAL A 30 -2.10 0.26 1.75
N ASN A 31 -3.19 -0.51 1.70
CA ASN A 31 -3.72 -1.04 0.44
C ASN A 31 -5.22 -0.72 0.29
N ARG A 32 -5.51 0.17 -0.65
CA ARG A 32 -6.84 0.45 -1.21
C ARG A 32 -6.74 0.57 -2.74
N LEU A 33 -6.07 -0.38 -3.38
CA LEU A 33 -5.82 -0.39 -4.84
C LEU A 33 -5.27 0.97 -5.32
N CYS A 34 -5.80 1.53 -6.41
CA CYS A 34 -5.39 2.84 -6.94
C CYS A 34 -5.54 4.01 -5.95
N GLY A 35 -6.38 3.87 -4.92
CA GLY A 35 -6.58 4.87 -3.88
C GLY A 35 -5.64 4.75 -2.67
N SER A 36 -4.62 3.89 -2.72
CA SER A 36 -3.80 3.55 -1.54
C SER A 36 -3.06 4.75 -0.93
N SER A 37 -2.40 5.58 -1.74
CA SER A 37 -1.67 6.76 -1.24
C SER A 37 -2.61 7.84 -0.72
N MET A 38 -3.80 7.99 -1.33
CA MET A 38 -4.85 8.89 -0.82
C MET A 38 -5.44 8.36 0.50
N GLN A 39 -5.60 7.05 0.65
CA GLN A 39 -5.99 6.45 1.93
C GLN A 39 -4.92 6.70 3.00
N ALA A 40 -3.64 6.53 2.67
CA ALA A 40 -2.55 6.85 3.58
C ALA A 40 -2.57 8.34 4.01
N LEU A 41 -2.91 9.25 3.10
CA LEU A 41 -3.12 10.67 3.41
C LEU A 41 -4.28 10.88 4.39
N HIS A 42 -5.42 10.24 4.14
CA HIS A 42 -6.58 10.34 5.02
C HIS A 42 -6.30 9.79 6.43
N ASP A 43 -5.57 8.68 6.53
CA ASP A 43 -5.22 8.09 7.83
C ASP A 43 -4.21 8.97 8.59
N ALA A 44 -3.18 9.49 7.92
CA ALA A 44 -2.22 10.43 8.51
C ALA A 44 -2.89 11.74 8.97
N ALA A 45 -3.78 12.31 8.15
CA ALA A 45 -4.54 13.49 8.51
C ALA A 45 -5.40 13.25 9.76
N ARG A 46 -6.05 12.08 9.86
CA ARG A 46 -6.81 11.70 11.05
C ARG A 46 -5.92 11.58 12.28
N MET A 47 -4.76 10.93 12.20
CA MET A 47 -3.83 10.83 13.33
C MET A 47 -3.39 12.22 13.84
N ILE A 48 -3.19 13.17 12.93
CA ILE A 48 -2.88 14.55 13.32
C ILE A 48 -4.10 15.22 13.97
N MET A 49 -5.29 15.09 13.36
CA MET A 49 -6.53 15.68 13.87
C MET A 49 -6.95 15.13 15.25
N THR A 50 -6.67 13.86 15.53
CA THR A 50 -6.96 13.22 16.83
C THR A 50 -5.87 13.48 17.88
N GLY A 51 -4.75 14.08 17.49
CA GLY A 51 -3.61 14.36 18.36
C GLY A 51 -2.66 13.18 18.56
N ASP A 52 -2.88 12.05 17.87
CA ASP A 52 -2.01 10.87 17.93
C ASP A 52 -0.66 11.08 17.23
N ALA A 53 -0.59 12.02 16.30
CA ALA A 53 0.63 12.43 15.62
C ALA A 53 0.75 13.95 15.52
N GLN A 54 1.98 14.46 15.43
CA GLN A 54 2.26 15.87 15.17
C GLN A 54 2.74 16.12 13.73
N ALA A 55 3.36 15.11 13.13
CA ALA A 55 3.81 15.12 11.74
C ALA A 55 3.81 13.68 11.20
N CYS A 56 3.49 13.55 9.91
CA CYS A 56 3.52 12.28 9.20
C CYS A 56 4.12 12.47 7.80
N LEU A 57 4.89 11.49 7.33
CA LEU A 57 5.27 11.39 5.91
C LEU A 57 4.26 10.51 5.19
N VAL A 58 3.78 10.95 4.03
CA VAL A 58 2.76 10.25 3.24
C VAL A 58 3.24 10.10 1.81
N GLY A 59 2.97 8.94 1.21
CA GLY A 59 3.28 8.66 -0.19
C GLY A 59 2.75 7.30 -0.63
N GLY A 60 3.20 6.86 -1.80
CA GLY A 60 2.94 5.53 -2.32
C GLY A 60 3.90 5.23 -3.46
N VAL A 61 4.16 3.95 -3.70
CA VAL A 61 5.02 3.47 -4.78
C VAL A 61 4.37 2.25 -5.40
N GLU A 62 4.54 2.09 -6.71
CA GLU A 62 4.14 0.90 -7.44
C GLU A 62 5.16 0.66 -8.54
N HIS A 63 5.94 -0.41 -8.44
CA HIS A 63 6.92 -0.74 -9.47
C HIS A 63 6.41 -1.84 -10.41
N MET A 64 5.53 -1.45 -11.34
CA MET A 64 4.83 -2.38 -12.24
C MET A 64 5.74 -3.15 -13.20
N GLY A 65 6.99 -2.70 -13.41
CA GLY A 65 7.99 -3.42 -14.19
C GLY A 65 8.55 -4.66 -13.47
N HIS A 66 8.68 -4.62 -12.14
CA HIS A 66 9.18 -5.74 -11.34
C HIS A 66 8.04 -6.59 -10.75
N VAL A 67 6.95 -5.96 -10.30
CA VAL A 67 5.73 -6.66 -9.88
C VAL A 67 4.59 -6.23 -10.81
N PRO A 68 4.37 -6.94 -11.92
CA PRO A 68 3.24 -6.70 -12.80
C PRO A 68 1.91 -6.85 -12.08
N MET A 69 0.88 -6.11 -12.51
CA MET A 69 -0.47 -6.21 -11.92
C MET A 69 -1.06 -7.62 -12.03
N SER A 70 -0.66 -8.41 -13.02
CA SER A 70 -1.08 -9.80 -13.22
C SER A 70 -0.33 -10.82 -12.34
N HIS A 71 0.72 -10.40 -11.63
CA HIS A 71 1.48 -11.28 -10.76
C HIS A 71 0.66 -11.70 -9.55
N GLY A 72 0.65 -12.99 -9.23
CA GLY A 72 -0.04 -13.52 -8.04
C GLY A 72 -1.56 -13.31 -8.05
N VAL A 73 -2.17 -13.08 -9.21
CA VAL A 73 -3.62 -12.95 -9.32
C VAL A 73 -4.28 -14.31 -9.09
N ASP A 74 -4.99 -14.42 -7.97
CA ASP A 74 -5.85 -15.56 -7.64
C ASP A 74 -7.19 -15.01 -7.12
N PHE A 75 -8.07 -14.68 -8.06
CA PHE A 75 -9.38 -14.15 -7.72
C PHE A 75 -10.32 -15.25 -7.25
N HIS A 76 -11.13 -14.93 -6.23
CA HIS A 76 -12.15 -15.83 -5.72
C HIS A 76 -13.03 -16.39 -6.88
N PRO A 77 -13.19 -17.72 -7.04
CA PRO A 77 -13.87 -18.31 -8.20
C PRO A 77 -15.30 -17.81 -8.43
N GLY A 78 -15.97 -17.39 -7.35
CA GLY A 78 -17.30 -16.78 -7.40
C GLY A 78 -17.39 -15.46 -8.17
N LEU A 79 -16.27 -14.77 -8.44
CA LEU A 79 -16.27 -13.57 -9.31
C LEU A 79 -16.85 -13.90 -10.69
N SER A 80 -16.55 -15.08 -11.24
CA SER A 80 -17.07 -15.52 -12.55
C SER A 80 -18.59 -15.53 -12.68
N ARG A 81 -19.34 -15.54 -11.56
CA ARG A 81 -20.80 -15.51 -11.55
C ARG A 81 -21.38 -14.13 -11.83
N ASN A 82 -20.67 -13.07 -11.46
CA ASN A 82 -21.21 -11.70 -11.40
C ASN A 82 -20.36 -10.67 -12.15
N VAL A 83 -19.14 -11.01 -12.58
CA VAL A 83 -18.29 -10.13 -13.38
C VAL A 83 -18.03 -10.74 -14.75
N ALA A 84 -18.07 -9.90 -15.77
CA ALA A 84 -17.72 -10.31 -17.13
C ALA A 84 -16.26 -10.77 -17.16
N LYS A 85 -15.94 -11.73 -18.05
CA LYS A 85 -14.58 -12.28 -18.19
C LYS A 85 -13.53 -11.21 -18.53
N ALA A 86 -13.94 -10.08 -19.11
CA ALA A 86 -13.09 -8.93 -19.43
C ALA A 86 -12.96 -7.91 -18.28
N ALA A 87 -13.79 -8.02 -17.24
CA ALA A 87 -13.77 -7.18 -16.05
C ALA A 87 -13.06 -7.86 -14.86
N ALA A 88 -12.70 -9.14 -15.02
CA ALA A 88 -11.91 -9.92 -14.08
C ALA A 88 -10.43 -9.89 -14.47
#